data_AF-A0A923U0Y4-F1
#
_entry.id   AF-A0A923U0Y4-F1
#
_cell.length_a   1.000
_cell.length_b   1.000
_cell.length_c   1.000
_cell.angle_alpha   90.00
_cell.angle_beta   90.00
_cell.angle_gamma   90.00
#
_symmetry.space_group_name_H-M   'P 1'
#
loop_
_entity.id
_entity.type
_entity.pdbx_description
1 polymer ?
#
loop_
_entity_poly.entity_id
_entity_poly.type
_entity_poly.pdbx_seq_one_letter_code
_entity_poly.pdbx_strand_id
1 'polypeptide(L)'
;MNYNRYEFSRAMKKADCQKPIRIYSHINPFMGGPVVIRNTNGAGDGALAALLHDMAANRYHRVKIPNSPKHSTQYLSYSSLSQICKYSNRVSFEILSRNSPRLFRGLPEREESLDEAYWAQ
;
A
#
# COMPACT_ATOMS: atom_id res chain seq x y z
N MET A 1 21.03 5.47 11.33
CA MET A 1 19.74 6.10 11.74
C MET A 1 18.60 5.22 11.24
N ASN A 2 17.64 4.89 12.10
CA ASN A 2 16.48 4.07 11.72
C ASN A 2 15.46 4.96 10.96
N TYR A 3 15.48 4.90 9.61
CA TYR A 3 14.67 5.76 8.75
C TYR A 3 13.18 5.37 8.74
N ASN A 4 12.88 4.08 8.93
CA ASN A 4 11.52 3.52 8.96
C ASN A 4 10.92 3.48 10.38
N ARG A 5 11.53 4.15 11.36
CA ARG A 5 11.08 4.17 12.77
C ARG A 5 9.58 4.44 12.95
N TYR A 6 8.97 5.19 12.04
CA TYR A 6 7.57 5.60 12.11
C TYR A 6 6.74 5.09 10.91
N GLU A 7 7.15 4.01 10.25
CA GLU A 7 6.49 3.52 9.03
C GLU A 7 5.03 3.06 9.22
N PHE A 8 4.65 2.72 10.46
CA PHE A 8 3.27 2.40 10.85
C PHE A 8 2.38 3.65 11.04
N SER A 9 2.90 4.84 10.76
CA SER A 9 2.14 6.09 10.79
C SER A 9 1.35 6.29 9.49
N ARG A 10 0.21 6.99 9.60
CA ARG A 10 -0.63 7.36 8.45
C ARG A 10 -0.20 8.70 7.86
N ALA A 11 -0.35 8.86 6.55
CA ALA A 11 -0.01 10.11 5.88
C ALA A 11 -1.02 11.21 6.23
N MET A 12 -0.54 12.44 6.34
CA MET A 12 -1.32 13.66 6.48
C MET A 12 -0.75 14.73 5.54
N LYS A 13 -1.60 15.66 5.09
CA LYS A 13 -1.08 16.84 4.38
C LYS A 13 -0.33 17.71 5.37
N LYS A 14 0.77 18.31 4.91
CA LYS A 14 1.59 19.20 5.76
C LYS A 14 0.78 20.36 6.37
N ALA A 15 -0.18 20.90 5.61
CA ALA A 15 -1.05 21.99 6.07
C ALA A 15 -2.00 21.57 7.22
N ASP A 16 -2.29 20.27 7.35
CA ASP A 16 -3.21 19.74 8.36
C ASP A 16 -2.46 19.28 9.63
N CYS A 17 -1.13 19.43 9.66
CA CYS A 17 -0.26 19.00 10.77
C CYS A 17 0.13 20.18 11.67
N GLN A 18 -0.09 20.07 12.98
CA GLN A 18 0.44 21.04 13.96
C GLN A 18 1.97 20.97 14.07
N LYS A 19 2.52 19.74 14.17
CA LYS A 19 3.97 19.48 14.22
C LYS A 19 4.31 18.38 13.22
N PRO A 20 4.55 18.71 11.94
CA PRO A 20 4.79 17.71 10.91
C PRO A 20 6.08 16.94 11.17
N ILE A 21 5.99 15.62 11.12
CA ILE A 21 7.14 14.70 11.21
C ILE A 21 7.28 14.01 9.85
N ARG A 22 8.50 13.96 9.31
CA ARG A 22 8.79 13.18 8.11
C ARG A 22 8.84 11.71 8.48
N ILE A 23 8.12 10.90 7.72
CA ILE A 23 8.06 9.46 7.87
C ILE A 23 8.42 8.82 6.53
N TYR A 24 9.08 7.68 6.59
CA TYR A 24 9.56 6.96 5.42
C TYR A 24 9.23 5.48 5.60
N SER A 25 8.96 4.78 4.49
CA SER A 25 8.89 3.33 4.44
C SER A 25 9.49 2.87 3.12
N HIS A 26 10.08 1.69 3.15
CA HIS A 26 10.69 1.04 2.01
C HIS A 26 10.31 -0.44 2.08
N ILE A 27 10.07 -1.04 0.92
CA ILE A 27 9.74 -2.46 0.83
C ILE A 27 10.51 -3.10 -0.32
N ASN A 28 11.07 -4.28 -0.06
CA ASN A 28 11.69 -5.09 -1.09
C ASN A 28 10.63 -5.66 -2.05
N PRO A 29 10.99 -5.98 -3.30
CA PRO A 29 10.08 -6.61 -4.25
C PRO A 29 9.36 -7.82 -3.67
N PHE A 30 8.06 -7.92 -3.92
CA PHE A 30 7.23 -9.03 -3.45
C PHE A 30 7.82 -10.38 -3.91
N MET A 31 7.96 -11.36 -3.00
CA MET A 31 8.60 -12.66 -3.25
C MET A 31 10.01 -12.59 -3.85
N GLY A 32 10.75 -11.49 -3.62
CA GLY A 32 12.07 -11.27 -4.23
C GLY A 32 12.01 -10.78 -5.68
N GLY A 33 10.82 -10.55 -6.23
CA GLY A 33 10.59 -10.17 -7.62
C GLY A 33 10.16 -11.35 -8.49
N PRO A 34 9.58 -11.10 -9.67
CA PRO A 34 9.13 -12.18 -10.55
C PRO A 34 10.33 -12.91 -11.17
N VAL A 35 10.19 -14.23 -11.34
CA VAL A 35 11.22 -15.06 -12.01
C VAL A 35 11.50 -14.56 -13.44
N VAL A 36 10.45 -14.07 -14.12
CA VAL A 36 10.56 -13.46 -15.45
C VAL A 36 9.84 -12.11 -15.43
N ILE A 37 10.58 -11.04 -15.71
CA ILE A 37 10.01 -9.72 -15.95
C ILE A 37 9.50 -9.67 -17.38
N ARG A 38 8.18 -9.57 -17.55
CA ARG A 38 7.56 -9.46 -18.88
C ARG A 38 7.42 -8.03 -19.35
N ASN A 39 7.15 -7.11 -18.43
CA ASN A 39 7.00 -5.69 -18.72
C ASN A 39 7.27 -4.85 -17.47
N THR A 40 8.08 -3.80 -17.57
CA THR A 40 8.26 -2.83 -16.48
C THR A 40 7.34 -1.62 -16.61
N ASN A 41 6.84 -1.35 -17.82
CA ASN A 41 5.91 -0.27 -18.10
C ASN A 41 4.58 -0.53 -17.39
N GLY A 42 4.06 0.49 -16.72
CA GLY A 42 2.79 0.39 -15.97
C GLY A 42 2.92 -0.17 -14.56
N ALA A 43 4.07 -0.75 -14.16
CA ALA A 43 4.25 -1.23 -12.79
C ALA A 43 4.12 -0.08 -11.77
N GLY A 44 4.76 1.06 -12.06
CA GLY A 44 4.61 2.29 -11.26
C GLY A 44 3.18 2.84 -11.26
N ASP A 45 2.49 2.78 -12.40
CA ASP A 45 1.09 3.24 -12.52
C ASP A 45 0.15 2.38 -11.65
N GLY A 46 0.39 1.07 -11.61
CA GLY A 46 -0.32 0.15 -10.72
C GLY A 46 -0.05 0.43 -9.24
N ALA A 47 1.21 0.64 -8.86
CA ALA A 47 1.57 1.05 -7.49
C ALA A 47 0.88 2.37 -7.10
N LEU A 48 0.80 3.34 -8.01
CA LEU A 48 0.08 4.60 -7.80
C LEU A 48 -1.42 4.35 -7.65
N ALA A 49 -2.03 3.50 -8.48
CA ALA A 49 -3.44 3.14 -8.36
C ALA A 49 -3.77 2.54 -6.98
N ALA A 50 -2.88 1.71 -6.42
CA ALA A 50 -3.02 1.17 -5.06
C ALA A 50 -3.01 2.26 -3.98
N LEU A 51 -2.11 3.26 -4.09
CA LEU A 51 -2.09 4.42 -3.20
C LEU A 51 -3.39 5.24 -3.30
N LEU A 52 -3.85 5.51 -4.53
CA LEU A 52 -5.10 6.24 -4.78
C LEU A 52 -6.30 5.50 -4.19
N HIS A 53 -6.32 4.17 -4.28
CA HIS A 53 -7.35 3.33 -3.68
C HIS A 53 -7.39 3.51 -2.15
N ASP A 54 -6.24 3.48 -1.45
CA ASP A 54 -6.19 3.68 0.00
C ASP A 54 -6.65 5.09 0.42
N MET A 55 -6.29 6.12 -0.35
CA MET A 55 -6.77 7.49 -0.14
C MET A 55 -8.29 7.61 -0.36
N ALA A 56 -8.83 6.95 -1.38
CA ALA A 56 -10.26 6.90 -1.63
C ALA A 56 -11.01 6.16 -0.51
N ALA A 57 -10.45 5.05 -0.02
CA ALA A 57 -11.01 4.28 1.09
C ALA A 57 -11.13 5.14 2.37
N ASN A 58 -10.14 5.99 2.64
CA ASN A 58 -10.19 6.92 3.77
C ASN A 58 -11.36 7.90 3.66
N ARG A 59 -11.58 8.46 2.47
CA ARG A 59 -12.70 9.37 2.22
C ARG A 59 -14.04 8.64 2.32
N TYR A 60 -14.16 7.47 1.70
CA TYR A 60 -15.36 6.66 1.72
C TYR A 60 -15.74 6.25 3.15
N HIS A 61 -14.77 5.73 3.92
CA HIS A 61 -14.98 5.33 5.31
C HIS A 61 -15.40 6.51 6.19
N ARG A 62 -14.82 7.71 5.98
CA ARG A 62 -15.22 8.92 6.72
C ARG A 62 -16.67 9.31 6.49
N VAL A 63 -17.15 9.19 5.25
CA VAL A 63 -18.55 9.49 4.92
C VAL A 63 -19.50 8.44 5.52
N LYS A 64 -19.10 7.17 5.54
CA LYS A 64 -19.94 6.08 6.04
C LYS A 64 -19.95 5.95 7.56
N ILE A 65 -18.82 6.21 8.22
CA ILE A 65 -18.63 6.03 9.67
C ILE A 65 -17.89 7.24 10.24
N PRO A 66 -18.55 8.43 10.31
CA PRO A 66 -17.90 9.67 10.71
C PRO A 66 -17.35 9.65 12.14
N ASN A 67 -17.99 8.90 13.04
CA ASN A 67 -17.61 8.80 14.46
C ASN A 67 -16.52 7.74 14.72
N SER A 68 -15.93 7.16 13.68
CA SER A 68 -14.85 6.19 13.86
C SER A 68 -13.59 6.84 14.45
N PRO A 69 -12.87 6.16 15.37
CA PRO A 69 -11.58 6.63 15.86
C PRO A 69 -10.54 6.78 14.73
N LYS A 70 -10.76 6.16 13.56
CA LYS A 70 -9.94 6.34 12.35
C LYS A 70 -9.98 7.79 11.81
N HIS A 71 -10.88 8.63 12.28
CA HIS A 71 -11.04 10.02 11.84
C HIS A 71 -10.85 11.05 12.96
N SER A 72 -10.20 10.65 14.06
CA SER A 72 -9.77 11.57 15.13
C SER A 72 -8.93 12.74 14.62
N THR A 73 -8.23 12.55 13.50
CA THR A 73 -7.43 13.56 12.80
C THR A 73 -7.70 13.53 11.29
N GLN A 74 -7.39 14.62 10.60
CA GLN A 74 -7.46 14.72 9.13
C GLN A 74 -6.34 13.94 8.44
N TYR A 75 -6.43 12.62 8.47
CA TYR A 75 -5.55 11.74 7.70
C TYR A 75 -5.83 11.84 6.20
N LEU A 76 -4.78 11.71 5.40
CA LEU A 76 -4.82 11.61 3.94
C LEU A 76 -5.04 10.16 3.49
N SER A 77 -4.29 9.24 4.10
CA SER A 77 -4.37 7.80 3.83
C SER A 77 -5.26 7.08 4.85
N TYR A 78 -5.84 5.95 4.45
CA TYR A 78 -6.59 5.08 5.36
C TYR A 78 -5.65 4.22 6.19
N SER A 79 -4.64 3.67 5.53
CA SER A 79 -3.62 2.78 6.11
C SER A 79 -2.31 3.51 6.40
N SER A 80 -1.42 2.84 7.12
CA SER A 80 -0.05 3.32 7.36
C SER A 80 0.81 3.25 6.09
N LEU A 81 1.92 4.00 6.05
CA LEU A 81 2.87 3.94 4.92
C LEU A 81 3.35 2.50 4.65
N SER A 82 3.70 1.75 5.69
CA SER A 82 4.16 0.36 5.55
C SER A 82 3.11 -0.54 4.88
N GLN A 83 1.83 -0.39 5.26
CA GLN A 83 0.72 -1.13 4.66
C GLN A 83 0.48 -0.74 3.20
N ILE A 84 0.56 0.56 2.88
CA ILE A 84 0.42 1.05 1.52
C ILE A 84 1.58 0.54 0.65
N CYS A 85 2.82 0.57 1.15
CA CYS A 85 3.98 0.00 0.46
C CYS A 85 3.77 -1.49 0.15
N LYS A 86 3.28 -2.28 1.10
CA LYS A 86 2.91 -3.69 0.87
C LYS A 86 1.91 -3.85 -0.27
N TYR A 87 0.83 -3.07 -0.25
CA TYR A 87 -0.21 -3.15 -1.27
C TYR A 87 0.28 -2.69 -2.65
N SER A 88 0.95 -1.53 -2.73
CA SER A 88 1.52 -1.02 -3.98
C SER A 88 2.57 -1.95 -4.57
N ASN A 89 3.45 -2.53 -3.75
CA ASN A 89 4.45 -3.52 -4.19
C ASN A 89 3.79 -4.76 -4.79
N ARG A 90 2.71 -5.24 -4.17
CA ARG A 90 1.96 -6.39 -4.66
C ARG A 90 1.29 -6.14 -6.00
N VAL A 91 0.69 -4.95 -6.19
CA VAL A 91 0.09 -4.56 -7.48
C VAL A 91 1.16 -4.41 -8.57
N SER A 92 2.31 -3.81 -8.25
CA SER A 92 3.44 -3.74 -9.18
C SER A 92 3.88 -5.13 -9.63
N PHE A 93 3.99 -6.09 -8.70
CA PHE A 93 4.38 -7.47 -9.01
C PHE A 93 3.44 -8.15 -10.02
N GLU A 94 2.12 -7.94 -9.90
CA GLU A 94 1.16 -8.48 -10.88
C GLU A 94 1.38 -7.93 -12.29
N ILE A 95 1.72 -6.64 -12.40
CA ILE A 95 1.96 -6.02 -13.69
C ILE A 95 3.29 -6.49 -14.27
N LEU A 96 4.35 -6.57 -13.45
CA LEU A 96 5.67 -7.04 -13.86
C LEU A 96 5.64 -8.45 -14.47
N SER A 97 4.74 -9.29 -13.96
CA SER A 97 4.56 -10.68 -14.41
C SER A 97 3.73 -10.82 -15.69
N ARG A 98 3.26 -9.72 -16.29
CA ARG A 98 2.33 -9.70 -17.43
C ARG A 98 2.87 -8.86 -18.59
N ASN A 99 2.35 -9.13 -19.80
CA ASN A 99 2.69 -8.33 -20.98
C ASN A 99 1.96 -6.97 -20.99
N SER A 100 0.71 -6.95 -20.52
CA SER A 100 -0.12 -5.74 -20.51
C SER A 100 0.18 -4.86 -19.29
N PRO A 101 0.31 -3.53 -19.45
CA PRO A 101 0.44 -2.59 -18.34
C PRO A 101 -0.87 -2.42 -17.54
N ARG A 102 -2.00 -2.96 -18.04
CA ARG A 102 -3.32 -2.88 -17.39
C ARG A 102 -3.73 -4.22 -16.82
N LEU A 103 -4.18 -4.22 -15.57
CA LEU A 103 -4.81 -5.37 -14.93
C LEU A 103 -6.27 -5.48 -15.36
N PHE A 104 -6.68 -6.69 -15.76
CA PHE A 104 -8.07 -7.02 -16.09
C PHE A 104 -8.84 -7.63 -14.92
N ARG A 105 -8.14 -8.01 -13.85
CA ARG A 105 -8.71 -8.59 -12.63
C ARG A 105 -8.04 -7.97 -11.40
N GLY A 106 -8.77 -7.91 -10.29
CA GLY A 106 -8.23 -7.49 -9.00
C GLY A 106 -7.22 -8.48 -8.42
N LEU A 107 -6.58 -8.09 -7.31
CA LEU A 107 -5.81 -9.01 -6.50
C LEU A 107 -6.75 -10.06 -5.87
N PRO A 108 -6.28 -11.30 -5.63
CA PRO A 108 -7.04 -12.27 -4.86
C PRO A 108 -7.27 -11.75 -3.43
N GLU A 109 -8.42 -12.05 -2.82
CA GLU A 109 -8.76 -11.61 -1.45
C GLU A 109 -7.89 -12.26 -0.37
N ARG A 110 -7.37 -13.46 -0.65
CA ARG A 110 -6.38 -14.16 0.15
C ARG A 110 -5.16 -14.42 -0.69
N GLU A 111 -4.00 -14.09 -0.14
CA GLU A 111 -2.73 -14.53 -0.69
C GLU A 111 -2.41 -15.90 -0.09
N GLU A 112 -1.96 -16.84 -0.92
CA GLU A 112 -1.16 -17.97 -0.41
C GLU A 112 0.12 -17.36 0.17
N SER A 113 0.06 -16.99 1.46
CA SER A 113 1.21 -16.41 2.13
C SER A 113 2.26 -17.50 2.36
N LEU A 114 3.53 -17.13 2.24
CA LEU A 114 4.63 -17.96 2.75
C LEU A 114 4.49 -18.24 4.27
N ASP A 115 3.59 -17.55 4.98
CA ASP A 115 3.28 -17.77 6.39
C ASP A 115 2.39 -19.00 6.65
N GLU A 116 1.77 -19.64 5.65
CA GLU A 116 1.08 -20.92 5.90
C GLU A 116 2.05 -22.01 6.38
N ALA A 117 3.32 -21.95 5.95
CA ALA A 117 4.37 -22.83 6.45
C ALA A 117 4.75 -22.55 7.92
N TYR A 118 4.48 -21.34 8.43
CA TYR A 118 4.77 -20.95 9.81
C TYR A 118 3.66 -21.36 10.80
N TRP A 119 2.42 -21.53 10.32
CA TRP A 119 1.28 -22.00 11.12
C TRP A 119 0.95 -23.49 10.97
N ALA A 120 1.67 -24.21 10.11
CA ALA A 120 1.54 -25.66 9.92
C ALA A 120 2.46 -26.50 10.84
N GLN A 121 3.08 -25.87 11.85
CA GLN A 121 3.85 -26.54 12.91
C GLN A 121 3.02 -26.68 14.19
#